data_AF-A0A832ZTF7-F1
#
_entry.id   AF-A0A832ZTF7-F1
#
_cell.length_a   1.000
_cell.length_b   1.000
_cell.length_c   1.000
_cell.angle_alpha   90.00
_cell.angle_beta   90.00
_cell.angle_gamma   90.00
#
_symmetry.space_group_name_H-M   'P 1'
#
loop_
_entity.id
_entity.type
_entity.pdbx_description
1 polymer ?
#
loop_
_entity_poly.entity_id
_entity_poly.type
_entity_poly.pdbx_seq_one_letter_code
_entity_poly.pdbx_strand_id
1 'polypeptide(L)'
;SKLDRNGFKVYIYNDFDGVASILSNRLDGEIYYLDRFESSIVGSKIGGVPVTSVDDIDWYKIRFCISYVDLIAVDIGSLIFLEDSCLTNVTSYPEQLYIVSSIHRLTHKFIDSFELIYNLNRLFGNSFLIRVVSAPSRTGDIEKKIVYGAHGPKDIYIYLVRDTLDPVDIFMSYSTLKYFDSEMCLRSRGYTLDRFINRFHGYSYILD
;
A
#
# COMPACT_ATOMS: atom_id res chain seq x y z
N SER A 1 8.16 -13.53 -24.23
CA SER A 1 7.05 -12.59 -24.36
C SER A 1 5.76 -13.24 -23.87
N LYS A 2 5.33 -12.94 -22.63
CA LYS A 2 3.97 -13.23 -22.16
C LYS A 2 3.53 -12.10 -21.23
N LEU A 3 2.89 -11.10 -21.84
CA LEU A 3 1.93 -10.23 -21.17
C LEU A 3 0.83 -11.13 -20.59
N ASP A 4 0.65 -11.08 -19.27
CA ASP A 4 -0.58 -11.39 -18.51
C ASP A 4 -0.17 -11.80 -17.10
N ARG A 5 -0.36 -10.93 -16.08
CA ARG A 5 -0.90 -11.21 -14.71
C ARG A 5 -1.15 -9.87 -13.99
N ASN A 6 -2.41 -9.47 -13.83
CA ASN A 6 -2.83 -8.27 -13.08
C ASN A 6 -2.91 -8.59 -11.57
N GLY A 7 -2.07 -7.96 -10.75
CA GLY A 7 -2.00 -8.11 -9.28
C GLY A 7 -1.16 -6.98 -8.66
N PHE A 8 -1.15 -6.82 -7.34
CA PHE A 8 -0.28 -5.81 -6.71
C PHE A 8 1.18 -6.26 -6.76
N LYS A 9 2.09 -5.33 -6.99
CA LYS A 9 3.54 -5.62 -7.06
C LYS A 9 4.19 -5.15 -5.77
N VAL A 10 4.67 -6.08 -4.95
CA VAL A 10 5.20 -5.78 -3.61
C VAL A 10 6.72 -5.86 -3.61
N TYR A 11 7.36 -4.85 -3.03
CA TYR A 11 8.81 -4.73 -2.87
C TYR A 11 9.13 -4.38 -1.42
N ILE A 12 10.30 -4.78 -0.94
CA ILE A 12 10.78 -4.47 0.41
C ILE A 12 12.11 -3.75 0.30
N TYR A 13 12.26 -2.68 1.06
CA TYR A 13 13.45 -1.86 1.15
C TYR A 13 13.83 -1.63 2.61
N ASN A 14 15.11 -1.33 2.84
CA ASN A 14 15.60 -1.01 4.18
C ASN A 14 15.14 0.38 4.61
N ASP A 15 15.22 1.36 3.72
CA ASP A 15 14.89 2.76 3.99
C ASP A 15 14.08 3.43 2.86
N PHE A 16 13.61 4.66 3.12
CA PHE A 16 12.89 5.46 2.14
C PHE A 16 13.80 6.02 1.02
N ASP A 17 15.12 6.07 1.22
CA ASP A 17 16.08 6.58 0.24
C ASP A 17 16.26 5.60 -0.92
N GLY A 18 16.28 4.30 -0.63
CA GLY A 18 16.28 3.24 -1.62
C GLY A 18 14.99 3.26 -2.46
N VAL A 19 13.84 3.46 -1.82
CA VAL A 19 12.56 3.63 -2.53
C VAL A 19 12.59 4.85 -3.44
N ALA A 20 13.00 6.02 -2.93
CA ALA A 20 13.08 7.25 -3.71
C ALA A 20 14.02 7.10 -4.93
N SER A 21 15.18 6.47 -4.74
CA SER A 21 16.18 6.25 -5.80
C SER A 21 15.65 5.33 -6.91
N ILE A 22 14.87 4.31 -6.57
CA ILE A 22 14.25 3.42 -7.57
C ILE A 22 13.12 4.14 -8.30
N LEU A 23 12.27 4.88 -7.57
CA LEU A 23 11.15 5.58 -8.18
C LEU A 23 11.61 6.73 -9.08
N SER A 24 12.65 7.47 -8.73
CA SER A 24 13.19 8.55 -9.58
C SER A 24 13.71 8.04 -10.92
N ASN A 25 14.20 6.80 -10.98
CA ASN A 25 14.66 6.17 -12.22
C ASN A 25 13.54 5.52 -13.03
N ARG A 26 12.41 5.21 -12.39
CA ARG A 26 11.27 4.49 -12.97
C ARG A 26 10.20 5.42 -13.51
N LEU A 27 9.95 6.51 -12.80
CA LEU A 27 8.88 7.45 -13.07
C LEU A 27 9.39 8.55 -13.99
N ASP A 28 8.75 8.69 -15.15
CA ASP A 28 9.04 9.74 -16.12
C ASP A 28 7.77 10.55 -16.40
N GLY A 29 7.70 11.74 -15.80
CA GLY A 29 6.56 12.65 -15.86
C GLY A 29 6.28 13.36 -14.53
N GLU A 30 5.14 14.04 -14.47
CA GLU A 30 4.67 14.68 -13.25
C GLU A 30 4.18 13.63 -12.25
N ILE A 31 4.70 13.69 -11.03
CA ILE A 31 4.43 12.72 -9.97
C ILE A 31 3.69 13.45 -8.87
N TYR A 32 2.49 12.98 -8.52
CA TYR A 32 1.73 13.52 -7.41
C TYR A 32 1.96 12.67 -6.17
N TYR A 33 1.96 13.27 -4.98
CA TYR A 33 2.04 12.50 -3.73
C TYR A 33 1.14 13.07 -2.65
N LEU A 34 0.49 12.22 -1.85
CA LEU A 34 -0.20 12.71 -0.66
C LEU A 34 0.83 13.30 0.31
N ASP A 35 0.65 14.57 0.66
CA ASP A 35 1.54 15.28 1.60
C ASP A 35 1.24 14.91 3.06
N ARG A 36 1.33 13.60 3.33
CA ARG A 36 1.18 12.98 4.64
C ARG A 36 2.02 11.71 4.68
N PHE A 37 2.37 11.29 5.89
CA PHE A 37 2.97 9.98 6.17
C PHE A 37 4.22 9.67 5.31
N GLU A 38 4.44 8.40 4.97
CA GLU A 38 5.58 7.92 4.20
C GLU A 38 5.61 8.47 2.76
N SER A 39 4.45 8.76 2.18
CA SER A 39 4.38 9.30 0.82
C SER A 39 4.99 10.70 0.70
N SER A 40 4.89 11.54 1.74
CA SER A 40 5.53 12.86 1.76
C SER A 40 7.06 12.75 1.78
N ILE A 41 7.60 11.77 2.52
CA ILE A 41 9.06 11.54 2.60
C ILE A 41 9.63 11.19 1.23
N VAL A 42 9.01 10.24 0.52
CA VAL A 42 9.49 9.80 -0.79
C VAL A 42 9.15 10.83 -1.88
N GLY A 43 7.93 11.35 -1.87
CA GLY A 43 7.44 12.29 -2.88
C GLY A 43 8.25 13.59 -2.92
N SER A 44 8.58 14.15 -1.76
CA SER A 44 9.43 15.35 -1.68
C SER A 44 10.86 15.11 -2.18
N LYS A 45 11.46 13.94 -1.89
CA LYS A 45 12.82 13.58 -2.33
C LYS A 45 12.96 13.47 -3.85
N ILE A 46 11.92 13.01 -4.53
CA ILE A 46 11.94 12.84 -5.99
C ILE A 46 11.37 14.05 -6.74
N GLY A 47 11.07 15.15 -6.03
CA GLY A 47 10.56 16.38 -6.64
C GLY A 47 9.11 16.28 -7.14
N GLY A 48 8.28 15.47 -6.47
CA GLY A 48 6.86 15.38 -6.80
C GLY A 48 6.06 16.64 -6.43
N VAL A 49 4.81 16.67 -6.87
CA VAL A 49 3.82 17.69 -6.53
C VAL A 49 2.98 17.19 -5.34
N PRO A 50 2.96 17.92 -4.20
CA PRO A 50 2.14 17.53 -3.07
C PRO A 50 0.65 17.67 -3.38
N VAL A 51 -0.13 16.70 -2.91
CA VAL A 51 -1.59 16.70 -2.90
C VAL A 51 -2.04 16.98 -1.46
N THR A 52 -2.54 18.19 -1.22
CA THR A 52 -3.00 18.60 0.11
C THR A 52 -4.52 18.60 0.24
N SER A 53 -5.23 18.84 -0.87
CA SER A 53 -6.68 18.86 -0.94
C SER A 53 -7.18 18.21 -2.22
N VAL A 54 -8.46 17.83 -2.24
CA VAL A 54 -9.12 17.23 -3.40
C VAL A 54 -9.24 18.22 -4.56
N ASP A 55 -9.33 19.51 -4.25
CA ASP A 55 -9.57 20.58 -5.23
C ASP A 55 -8.28 21.04 -5.93
N ASP A 56 -7.12 20.63 -5.43
CA ASP A 56 -5.82 21.10 -5.91
C ASP A 56 -5.44 20.53 -7.29
N ILE A 57 -6.11 19.45 -7.74
CA ILE A 57 -5.62 18.61 -8.85
C ILE A 57 -6.73 18.19 -9.80
N ASP A 58 -6.42 18.24 -11.09
CA ASP A 58 -7.20 17.59 -12.13
C ASP A 58 -6.94 16.08 -12.15
N TRP A 59 -7.72 15.34 -11.36
CA TRP A 59 -7.58 13.90 -11.14
C TRP A 59 -7.58 13.06 -12.42
N TYR A 60 -8.21 13.52 -13.49
CA TYR A 60 -8.28 12.79 -14.77
C TYR A 60 -6.95 12.80 -15.55
N LYS A 61 -6.00 13.66 -15.17
CA LYS A 61 -4.69 13.78 -15.81
C LYS A 61 -3.58 13.08 -15.02
N ILE A 62 -3.86 12.60 -13.82
CA ILE A 62 -2.85 12.01 -12.96
C ILE A 62 -2.44 10.65 -13.50
N ARG A 63 -1.17 10.55 -13.92
CA ARG A 63 -0.58 9.29 -14.36
C ARG A 63 0.07 8.52 -13.21
N PHE A 64 0.83 9.21 -12.37
CA PHE A 64 1.57 8.62 -11.26
C PHE A 64 1.17 9.28 -9.96
N CYS A 65 0.80 8.48 -8.97
CA CYS A 65 0.54 8.96 -7.63
C CYS A 65 1.28 8.12 -6.59
N ILE A 66 1.93 8.78 -5.64
CA ILE A 66 2.54 8.17 -4.45
C ILE A 66 1.60 8.39 -3.26
N SER A 67 1.33 7.32 -2.54
CA SER A 67 0.45 7.32 -1.38
C SER A 67 0.98 6.40 -0.29
N TYR A 68 0.22 6.27 0.78
CA TYR A 68 0.47 5.38 1.89
C TYR A 68 -0.73 4.44 2.07
N VAL A 69 -0.65 3.49 2.98
CA VAL A 69 -1.79 2.66 3.38
C VAL A 69 -1.82 2.57 4.90
N ASP A 70 -2.99 2.47 5.51
CA ASP A 70 -3.11 2.37 6.96
C ASP A 70 -2.80 0.96 7.45
N LEU A 71 -3.35 -0.07 6.80
CA LEU A 71 -3.10 -1.47 7.15
C LEU A 71 -3.10 -2.37 5.91
N ILE A 72 -2.36 -3.48 5.99
CA ILE A 72 -2.30 -4.48 4.93
C ILE A 72 -2.61 -5.85 5.52
N ALA A 73 -3.74 -6.42 5.09
CA ALA A 73 -4.15 -7.78 5.47
C ALA A 73 -3.45 -8.82 4.59
N VAL A 74 -2.49 -9.53 5.19
CA VAL A 74 -1.62 -10.51 4.52
C VAL A 74 -2.39 -11.72 4.00
N ASP A 75 -3.34 -12.24 4.79
CA ASP A 75 -4.05 -13.47 4.46
C ASP A 75 -4.88 -13.36 3.17
N ILE A 76 -5.53 -12.23 2.91
CA ILE A 76 -6.39 -12.03 1.75
C ILE A 76 -5.78 -11.14 0.67
N GLY A 77 -4.64 -10.52 0.94
CA GLY A 77 -3.99 -9.64 -0.03
C GLY A 77 -4.76 -8.34 -0.25
N SER A 78 -5.18 -7.70 0.84
CA SER A 78 -6.00 -6.49 0.80
C SER A 78 -5.33 -5.32 1.50
N LEU A 79 -5.47 -4.15 0.90
CA LEU A 79 -5.07 -2.85 1.43
C LEU A 79 -6.27 -2.24 2.12
N ILE A 80 -6.05 -1.71 3.33
CA ILE A 80 -7.09 -1.11 4.14
C ILE A 80 -6.71 0.33 4.39
N PHE A 81 -7.59 1.23 4.00
CA PHE A 81 -7.44 2.67 4.15
C PHE A 81 -8.47 3.17 5.15
N LEU A 82 -8.01 3.98 6.10
CA LEU A 82 -8.85 4.79 6.97
C LEU A 82 -9.03 6.12 6.25
N GLU A 83 -10.16 6.24 5.56
CA GLU A 83 -10.35 7.28 4.56
C GLU A 83 -10.27 8.68 5.14
N ASP A 84 -9.56 9.52 4.40
CA ASP A 84 -9.77 10.95 4.33
C ASP A 84 -10.33 11.33 2.94
N SER A 85 -10.63 12.61 2.74
CA SER A 85 -11.22 13.12 1.49
C SER A 85 -10.34 12.88 0.26
N CYS A 86 -9.01 12.84 0.40
CA CYS A 86 -8.07 12.72 -0.71
C CYS A 86 -7.81 11.26 -1.11
N LEU A 87 -7.81 10.34 -0.14
CA LEU A 87 -7.56 8.92 -0.36
C LEU A 87 -8.56 8.26 -1.31
N THR A 88 -9.82 8.71 -1.29
CA THR A 88 -10.84 8.24 -2.25
C THR A 88 -10.37 8.42 -3.68
N ASN A 89 -9.82 9.60 -3.99
CA ASN A 89 -9.43 9.92 -5.35
C ASN A 89 -8.09 9.26 -5.71
N VAL A 90 -7.14 9.25 -4.79
CA VAL A 90 -5.83 8.60 -4.97
C VAL A 90 -5.97 7.09 -5.25
N THR A 91 -6.95 6.43 -4.64
CA THR A 91 -7.20 5.00 -4.86
C THR A 91 -8.08 4.70 -6.07
N SER A 92 -8.56 5.73 -6.80
CA SER A 92 -9.52 5.57 -7.90
C SER A 92 -9.02 6.07 -9.26
N TYR A 93 -8.27 7.18 -9.28
CA TYR A 93 -7.96 7.92 -10.51
C TYR A 93 -6.59 7.66 -11.15
N PRO A 94 -5.47 7.57 -10.43
CA PRO A 94 -4.16 7.56 -11.07
C PRO A 94 -3.97 6.30 -11.92
N GLU A 95 -3.34 6.41 -13.09
CA GLU A 95 -3.02 5.20 -13.89
C GLU A 95 -2.18 4.20 -13.11
N GLN A 96 -1.19 4.71 -12.35
CA GLN A 96 -0.32 3.90 -11.52
C GLN A 96 -0.24 4.49 -10.11
N LEU A 97 -0.57 3.66 -9.12
CA LEU A 97 -0.50 4.00 -7.70
C LEU A 97 0.71 3.32 -7.06
N TYR A 98 1.50 4.12 -6.36
CA TYR A 98 2.71 3.71 -5.66
C TYR A 98 2.49 3.90 -4.17
N ILE A 99 2.22 2.82 -3.46
CA ILE A 99 2.05 2.82 -2.01
C ILE A 99 3.42 2.64 -1.38
N VAL A 100 3.82 3.58 -0.54
CA VAL A 100 5.02 3.49 0.30
C VAL A 100 4.54 3.39 1.75
N SER A 101 5.00 2.39 2.49
CA SER A 101 4.51 2.16 3.85
C SER A 101 5.48 1.36 4.69
N SER A 102 5.39 1.47 6.01
CA SER A 102 6.14 0.59 6.92
C SER A 102 5.70 -0.88 6.83
N ILE A 103 6.66 -1.79 7.03
CA ILE A 103 6.38 -3.21 7.26
C ILE A 103 5.56 -3.47 8.53
N HIS A 104 5.54 -2.52 9.48
CA HIS A 104 4.77 -2.62 10.71
C HIS A 104 3.25 -2.45 10.51
N ARG A 105 2.82 -2.04 9.31
CA ARG A 105 1.39 -1.93 8.94
C ARG A 105 0.76 -3.25 8.49
N LEU A 106 1.55 -4.33 8.47
CA LEU A 106 1.06 -5.66 8.12
C LEU A 106 0.24 -6.27 9.27
N THR A 107 -0.92 -6.82 8.93
CA THR A 107 -1.73 -7.66 9.82
C THR A 107 -1.77 -9.08 9.27
N HIS A 108 -1.79 -10.07 10.16
CA HIS A 108 -1.86 -11.47 9.75
C HIS A 108 -3.17 -11.77 9.04
N LYS A 109 -4.29 -11.45 9.69
CA LYS A 109 -5.63 -11.67 9.14
C LYS A 109 -6.37 -10.36 8.89
N PHE A 110 -7.26 -10.39 7.90
CA PHE A 110 -8.18 -9.30 7.64
C PHE A 110 -8.95 -8.88 8.90
N ILE A 111 -9.45 -9.84 9.69
CA ILE A 111 -10.20 -9.56 10.91
C ILE A 111 -9.36 -8.86 11.99
N ASP A 112 -8.07 -9.19 12.09
CA ASP A 112 -7.14 -8.56 13.05
C ASP A 112 -7.00 -7.06 12.75
N SER A 113 -7.10 -6.69 11.48
CA SER A 113 -7.10 -5.27 11.05
C SER A 113 -8.28 -4.51 11.64
N PHE A 114 -9.48 -5.09 11.68
CA PHE A 114 -10.64 -4.43 12.25
C PHE A 114 -10.58 -4.33 13.78
N GLU A 115 -9.98 -5.31 14.45
CA GLU A 115 -9.74 -5.22 15.90
C GLU A 115 -8.84 -4.03 16.22
N LEU A 116 -7.76 -3.86 15.45
CA LEU A 116 -6.89 -2.71 15.59
C LEU A 116 -7.59 -1.38 15.27
N ILE A 117 -8.33 -1.30 14.17
CA ILE A 117 -9.09 -0.10 13.80
C ILE A 117 -10.10 0.25 14.90
N TYR A 118 -10.78 -0.74 15.46
CA TYR A 118 -11.69 -0.55 16.58
C TYR A 118 -10.98 0.04 17.81
N ASN A 119 -9.80 -0.49 18.14
CA ASN A 119 -8.99 0.04 19.24
C ASN A 119 -8.50 1.47 18.97
N LEU A 120 -8.08 1.78 17.74
CA LEU A 120 -7.70 3.15 17.33
C LEU A 120 -8.89 4.11 17.47
N ASN A 121 -10.08 3.75 16.99
CA ASN A 121 -11.29 4.57 17.17
C ASN A 121 -11.58 4.83 18.66
N ARG A 122 -11.42 3.82 19.53
CA ARG A 122 -11.64 3.99 20.99
C ARG A 122 -10.62 4.92 21.65
N LEU A 123 -9.37 4.87 21.23
CA LEU A 123 -8.30 5.70 21.82
C LEU A 123 -8.36 7.15 21.35
N PHE A 124 -8.64 7.36 20.07
CA PHE A 124 -8.61 8.70 19.47
C PHE A 124 -9.99 9.34 19.32
N GLY A 125 -11.07 8.62 19.60
CA GLY A 125 -12.45 9.12 19.50
C GLY A 125 -12.91 9.44 18.07
N ASN A 126 -12.16 8.97 17.07
CA ASN A 126 -12.47 9.20 15.66
C ASN A 126 -13.53 8.20 15.16
N SER A 127 -14.17 8.53 14.05
CA SER A 127 -14.96 7.60 13.25
C SER A 127 -14.32 7.53 11.88
N PHE A 128 -13.65 6.42 11.58
CA PHE A 128 -13.03 6.22 10.26
C PHE A 128 -14.02 5.58 9.29
N LEU A 129 -14.12 6.13 8.09
CA LEU A 129 -14.65 5.40 6.95
C LEU A 129 -13.56 4.42 6.50
N ILE A 130 -13.91 3.15 6.32
CA ILE A 130 -12.94 2.09 6.00
C ILE A 130 -13.09 1.71 4.53
N ARG A 131 -12.02 1.92 3.75
CA ARG A 131 -11.90 1.41 2.38
C ARG A 131 -11.07 0.16 2.36
N VAL A 132 -11.51 -0.83 1.60
CA VAL A 132 -10.75 -2.07 1.38
C VAL A 132 -10.53 -2.25 -0.11
N VAL A 133 -9.26 -2.21 -0.53
CA VAL A 133 -8.84 -2.47 -1.91
C VAL A 133 -8.19 -3.85 -1.94
N SER A 134 -8.88 -4.82 -2.52
CA SER A 134 -8.41 -6.21 -2.58
C SER A 134 -7.71 -6.49 -3.91
N ALA A 135 -6.68 -7.34 -3.88
CA ALA A 135 -6.08 -7.83 -5.12
C ALA A 135 -7.13 -8.52 -6.00
N PRO A 136 -7.05 -8.41 -7.33
CA PRO A 136 -8.01 -9.02 -8.25
C PRO A 136 -8.11 -10.53 -8.04
N SER A 137 -9.32 -11.04 -7.86
CA SER A 137 -9.59 -12.47 -7.60
C SER A 137 -9.38 -13.33 -8.85
N ARG A 138 -8.78 -14.51 -8.66
CA ARG A 138 -8.79 -15.61 -9.64
C ARG A 138 -10.15 -16.32 -9.59
N THR A 139 -11.17 -15.82 -10.28
CA THR A 139 -12.26 -16.68 -10.76
C THR A 139 -11.90 -17.17 -12.16
N GLY A 140 -11.70 -18.48 -12.29
CA GLY A 140 -11.18 -19.15 -13.49
C GLY A 140 -12.04 -18.94 -14.74
N ASP A 141 -11.34 -18.72 -15.85
CA ASP A 141 -11.70 -18.86 -17.27
C ASP A 141 -13.20 -18.95 -17.64
N ILE A 142 -13.75 -17.85 -18.20
CA ILE A 142 -14.51 -17.87 -19.46
C ILE A 142 -14.14 -16.57 -20.17
N GLU A 143 -13.53 -16.69 -21.35
CA GLU A 143 -13.26 -15.64 -22.34
C GLU A 143 -13.99 -14.31 -22.06
N LYS A 144 -13.28 -13.34 -21.48
CA LYS A 144 -13.70 -11.93 -21.53
C LYS A 144 -12.48 -11.09 -21.22
N LYS A 145 -12.06 -10.29 -22.20
CA LYS A 145 -11.25 -9.08 -21.96
C LYS A 145 -11.70 -8.50 -20.63
N ILE A 146 -10.78 -8.31 -19.68
CA ILE A 146 -11.03 -7.40 -18.58
C ILE A 146 -11.21 -6.05 -19.27
N VAL A 147 -12.47 -5.67 -19.51
CA VAL A 147 -12.81 -4.28 -19.74
C VAL A 147 -12.41 -3.64 -18.44
N TYR A 148 -11.33 -2.87 -18.44
CA TYR A 148 -10.94 -2.07 -17.29
C TYR A 148 -12.20 -1.27 -16.91
N GLY A 149 -12.87 -1.72 -15.85
CA GLY A 149 -13.94 -0.95 -15.24
C GLY A 149 -13.30 0.36 -14.83
N ALA A 150 -13.98 1.45 -15.11
CA ALA A 150 -13.55 2.83 -14.91
C ALA A 150 -13.36 3.23 -13.42
N HIS A 151 -12.89 2.32 -12.57
CA HIS A 151 -12.82 2.47 -11.12
C HIS A 151 -11.57 1.79 -10.56
N GLY A 152 -10.44 2.50 -10.59
CA GLY A 152 -9.21 2.11 -9.90
C GLY A 152 -7.94 2.18 -10.76
N PRO A 153 -6.76 2.37 -10.13
CA PRO A 153 -5.47 2.34 -10.81
C PRO A 153 -5.25 1.08 -11.64
N LYS A 154 -4.61 1.24 -12.80
CA LYS A 154 -4.26 0.12 -13.68
C LYS A 154 -3.19 -0.76 -13.04
N ASP A 155 -2.21 -0.14 -12.40
CA ASP A 155 -1.13 -0.82 -11.69
C ASP A 155 -1.00 -0.28 -10.27
N ILE A 156 -0.91 -1.18 -9.29
CA ILE A 156 -0.60 -0.83 -7.89
C ILE A 156 0.74 -1.46 -7.51
N TYR A 157 1.66 -0.62 -7.06
CA TYR A 157 2.97 -0.99 -6.55
C TYR A 157 3.03 -0.70 -5.05
N ILE A 158 3.56 -1.61 -4.24
CA ILE A 158 3.66 -1.49 -2.80
C ILE A 158 5.13 -1.61 -2.40
N TYR A 159 5.64 -0.62 -1.70
CA TYR A 159 7.02 -0.52 -1.21
C TYR A 159 6.97 -0.53 0.31
N LEU A 160 7.35 -1.66 0.91
CA LEU A 160 7.43 -1.83 2.35
C LEU A 160 8.82 -1.46 2.85
N VAL A 161 8.89 -0.59 3.85
CA VAL A 161 10.16 -0.10 4.43
C VAL A 161 10.35 -0.67 5.84
N ARG A 162 11.56 -1.16 6.14
CA ARG A 162 11.89 -1.81 7.43
C ARG A 162 12.27 -0.81 8.52
N ASP A 163 13.15 0.13 8.22
CA ASP A 163 13.69 1.06 9.21
C ASP A 163 12.82 2.32 9.28
N THR A 164 11.60 2.17 9.81
CA THR A 164 10.67 3.29 10.05
C THR A 164 10.43 3.50 11.54
N LEU A 165 10.48 4.76 11.97
CA LEU A 165 10.19 5.19 13.34
C LEU A 165 8.90 6.03 13.36
N ASP A 166 7.81 5.54 12.78
CA ASP A 166 6.51 6.21 12.93
C ASP A 166 5.95 5.93 14.35
N PRO A 167 5.46 6.93 15.11
CA PRO A 167 4.75 6.69 16.36
C PRO A 167 3.56 5.72 16.24
N VAL A 168 2.91 5.67 15.07
CA VAL A 168 1.90 4.65 14.74
C VAL A 168 2.56 3.28 14.64
N ASP A 169 3.74 3.16 14.02
CA ASP A 169 4.52 1.92 13.97
C ASP A 169 4.94 1.47 15.38
N ILE A 170 5.23 2.40 16.29
CA ILE A 170 5.52 2.08 17.70
C ILE A 170 4.28 1.51 18.38
N PHE A 171 3.11 2.15 18.26
CA PHE A 171 1.86 1.63 18.82
C PHE A 171 1.47 0.27 18.19
N MET A 172 1.68 0.14 16.89
CA MET A 172 1.49 -1.10 16.13
C MET A 172 2.42 -2.18 16.63
N SER A 173 3.71 -1.88 16.80
CA SER A 173 4.72 -2.77 17.35
C SER A 173 4.35 -3.21 18.78
N TYR A 174 3.85 -2.30 19.63
CA TYR A 174 3.41 -2.66 21.00
C TYR A 174 2.11 -3.46 21.06
N SER A 175 1.15 -3.22 20.16
CA SER A 175 -0.09 -4.00 20.07
C SER A 175 0.14 -5.36 19.39
N THR A 176 1.02 -5.43 18.39
CA THR A 176 1.53 -6.68 17.80
C THR A 176 2.51 -7.41 18.72
N LEU A 177 3.14 -6.78 19.71
CA LEU A 177 3.92 -7.48 20.75
C LEU A 177 3.05 -8.41 21.61
N LYS A 178 1.72 -8.23 21.65
CA LYS A 178 0.77 -9.25 22.17
C LYS A 178 0.30 -10.26 21.12
N TYR A 179 0.49 -9.98 19.82
CA TYR A 179 -0.10 -10.69 18.69
C TYR A 179 0.87 -11.15 17.58
N PHE A 180 2.17 -11.23 17.87
CA PHE A 180 3.31 -11.68 17.04
C PHE A 180 4.21 -10.57 16.51
N ASP A 181 5.49 -10.75 16.82
CA ASP A 181 6.65 -10.12 16.23
C ASP A 181 6.53 -10.12 14.69
N SER A 182 6.51 -8.94 14.07
CA SER A 182 6.43 -8.78 12.61
C SER A 182 7.59 -9.50 11.89
N GLU A 183 8.74 -9.68 12.54
CA GLU A 183 9.82 -10.56 12.07
C GLU A 183 9.46 -12.05 12.20
N MET A 184 8.69 -12.49 13.20
CA MET A 184 8.14 -13.86 13.29
C MET A 184 7.02 -14.13 12.29
N CYS A 185 6.27 -13.11 11.83
CA CYS A 185 5.37 -13.24 10.68
C CYS A 185 6.17 -13.58 9.41
N LEU A 186 7.36 -13.00 9.27
CA LEU A 186 8.29 -13.29 8.18
C LEU A 186 9.05 -14.61 8.36
N ARG A 187 9.28 -15.06 9.60
CA ARG A 187 10.17 -16.20 9.93
C ARG A 187 9.50 -17.47 10.48
N SER A 188 8.29 -17.44 11.03
CA SER A 188 7.74 -18.57 11.80
C SER A 188 6.47 -19.19 11.22
N ARG A 189 6.52 -20.52 11.04
CA ARG A 189 5.41 -21.45 10.77
C ARG A 189 4.70 -21.34 9.42
N GLY A 190 5.50 -21.28 8.36
CA GLY A 190 5.07 -21.68 7.02
C GLY A 190 4.26 -20.63 6.25
N TYR A 191 4.00 -19.45 6.81
CA TYR A 191 3.60 -18.26 6.05
C TYR A 191 4.84 -17.38 5.89
N THR A 192 5.83 -17.88 5.14
CA THR A 192 7.02 -17.07 4.80
C THR A 192 6.59 -15.80 4.09
N LEU A 193 7.40 -14.75 4.16
CA LEU A 193 7.28 -13.57 3.30
C LEU A 193 7.02 -13.96 1.84
N ASP A 194 7.63 -15.06 1.37
CA ASP A 194 7.36 -15.67 0.08
C ASP A 194 5.90 -16.08 -0.14
N ARG A 195 5.18 -16.61 0.87
CA ARG A 195 3.74 -16.92 0.74
C ARG A 195 2.87 -15.66 0.71
N PHE A 196 3.22 -14.62 1.47
CA PHE A 196 2.57 -13.29 1.42
C PHE A 196 2.72 -12.68 0.02
N ILE A 197 3.96 -12.60 -0.45
CA ILE A 197 4.35 -12.16 -1.78
C ILE A 197 3.62 -12.97 -2.88
N ASN A 198 3.54 -14.30 -2.74
CA ASN A 198 2.89 -15.16 -3.73
C ASN A 198 1.36 -14.94 -3.81
N ARG A 199 0.73 -14.34 -2.79
CA ARG A 199 -0.70 -13.98 -2.82
C ARG A 199 -1.00 -12.65 -3.51
N PHE A 200 -0.04 -11.71 -3.59
CA PHE A 200 -0.24 -10.43 -4.29
C PHE A 200 -0.11 -10.52 -5.82
N HIS A 201 0.23 -11.68 -6.37
CA HIS A 201 0.20 -11.96 -7.82
C HIS A 201 1.04 -10.99 -8.69
N GLY A 202 2.19 -10.53 -8.18
CA GLY A 202 3.20 -9.77 -8.92
C GLY A 202 4.61 -10.14 -8.45
N TYR A 203 5.60 -10.05 -9.35
CA TYR A 203 7.00 -10.36 -9.06
C TYR A 203 7.49 -9.64 -7.81
N SER A 204 8.18 -10.40 -6.98
CA SER A 204 8.91 -9.95 -5.81
C SER A 204 10.39 -9.86 -6.16
N TYR A 205 10.96 -8.72 -5.84
CA TYR A 205 12.40 -8.56 -5.80
C TYR A 205 12.70 -8.12 -4.38
N ILE A 206 13.34 -9.01 -3.62
CA ILE A 206 14.14 -8.59 -2.46
C ILE A 206 15.37 -7.96 -3.12
N LEU A 207 15.41 -6.62 -3.15
CA LEU A 207 16.60 -5.90 -3.54
C LEU A 207 17.30 -5.53 -2.24
N ASP A 208 18.47 -6.14 -2.03
CA ASP A 208 19.38 -5.79 -0.94
C ASP A 208 19.80 -4.32 -1.01
#